data_AF-A0A2W0AH15-F1
#
_entry.id   AF-A0A2W0AH15-F1
#
_cell.length_a   1.000
_cell.length_b   1.000
_cell.length_c   1.000
_cell.angle_alpha   90.00
_cell.angle_beta   90.00
_cell.angle_gamma   90.00
#
_symmetry.space_group_name_H-M   'P 1'
#
loop_
_entity.id
_entity.type
_entity.pdbx_description
1 polymer ?
#
loop_
_entity_poly.entity_id
_entity_poly.type
_entity_poly.pdbx_seq_one_letter_code
_entity_poly.pdbx_strand_id
1 'polypeptide(L)'
;MSREKNKSGTIITIQAQGPILPGSLSTAKSQCGKPNCACKASPNKLHGTYHRWTGFIGGKRTTKTISKEVAKECERRIKNYRALEKKLDEIIADAVANAPWVKPE
;
A
#
# COMPACT_ATOMS: atom_id res chain seq x y z
N MET A 1 17.18 19.68 -45.89
CA MET A 1 15.92 20.01 -45.19
C MET A 1 15.60 18.86 -44.24
N SER A 2 16.16 18.90 -43.02
CA SER A 2 16.08 17.80 -42.05
C SER A 2 14.93 18.08 -41.08
N ARG A 3 13.95 17.17 -41.05
CA ARG A 3 12.76 17.22 -40.19
C ARG A 3 13.17 17.24 -38.71
N GLU A 4 12.94 18.36 -38.03
CA GLU A 4 12.95 18.45 -36.57
C GLU A 4 11.82 17.58 -36.01
N LYS A 5 12.18 16.50 -35.33
CA LYS A 5 11.23 15.66 -34.57
C LYS A 5 10.92 16.38 -33.27
N ASN A 6 9.85 17.17 -33.27
CA ASN A 6 9.32 17.80 -32.07
C ASN A 6 8.71 16.71 -31.17
N LYS A 7 9.51 16.13 -30.26
CA LYS A 7 9.01 15.27 -29.17
C LYS A 7 8.76 16.13 -27.93
N SER A 8 7.74 16.97 -28.00
CA SER A 8 7.22 17.60 -26.79
C SER A 8 6.50 16.51 -25.99
N GLY A 9 7.19 15.92 -25.02
CA GLY A 9 6.55 15.00 -24.08
C GLY A 9 5.61 15.78 -23.17
N THR A 10 4.34 15.42 -23.15
CA THR A 10 3.36 16.01 -22.22
C THR A 10 3.78 15.72 -20.79
N ILE A 11 3.91 16.78 -19.97
CA ILE A 11 4.19 16.64 -18.54
C ILE A 11 2.86 16.36 -17.82
N ILE A 12 2.81 15.26 -17.07
CA ILE A 12 1.67 14.93 -16.19
C ILE A 12 2.08 15.25 -14.75
N THR A 13 1.28 16.05 -14.05
CA THR A 13 1.50 16.40 -12.64
C THR A 13 0.43 15.76 -11.77
N ILE A 14 0.85 15.03 -10.72
CA ILE A 14 -0.05 14.41 -9.75
C ILE A 14 0.20 15.02 -8.38
N GLN A 15 -0.81 15.66 -7.81
CA GLN A 15 -0.79 16.14 -6.43
C GLN A 15 -1.29 15.05 -5.49
N ALA A 16 -0.49 14.69 -4.48
CA ALA A 16 -0.86 13.69 -3.48
C ALA A 16 -0.45 14.12 -2.07
N GLN A 17 -1.18 13.65 -1.07
CA GLN A 17 -0.88 13.91 0.34
C GLN A 17 0.21 12.94 0.81
N GLY A 18 1.25 13.47 1.46
CA GLY A 18 2.31 12.68 2.07
C GLY A 18 2.22 12.63 3.61
N PRO A 19 3.04 11.81 4.26
CA PRO A 19 3.82 10.70 3.70
C PRO A 19 2.93 9.54 3.20
N ILE A 20 3.49 8.72 2.30
CA ILE A 20 2.86 7.51 1.74
C ILE A 20 3.61 6.26 2.20
N LEU A 21 2.91 5.12 2.26
CA LEU A 21 3.50 3.82 2.57
C LEU A 21 2.70 2.72 1.87
N PRO A 22 3.29 1.93 0.95
CA PRO A 22 2.62 0.76 0.40
C PRO A 22 2.50 -0.36 1.43
N GLY A 23 1.52 -1.25 1.21
CA GLY A 23 1.30 -2.45 2.01
C GLY A 23 -0.07 -2.48 2.69
N SER A 24 -0.22 -3.38 3.65
CA SER A 24 -1.46 -3.60 4.38
C SER A 24 -1.19 -3.83 5.87
N LEU A 25 -2.23 -3.57 6.67
CA LEU A 25 -2.23 -3.86 8.09
C LEU A 25 -3.17 -5.03 8.39
N SER A 26 -2.76 -5.87 9.31
CA SER A 26 -3.61 -6.90 9.90
C SER A 26 -3.46 -6.91 11.41
N THR A 27 -4.51 -7.38 12.09
CA THR A 27 -4.52 -7.55 13.54
C THR A 27 -4.78 -9.01 13.88
N ALA A 28 -4.14 -9.50 14.93
CA ALA A 28 -4.39 -10.84 15.44
C ALA A 28 -4.42 -10.86 16.96
N LYS A 29 -5.45 -11.50 17.54
CA LYS A 29 -5.47 -11.92 18.94
C LYS A 29 -5.01 -13.37 18.99
N SER A 30 -3.69 -13.59 19.06
CA SER A 30 -3.11 -14.94 18.98
C SER A 30 -2.64 -15.42 20.36
N GLN A 31 -2.72 -16.73 20.56
CA GLN A 31 -1.95 -17.39 21.61
C GLN A 31 -0.47 -17.38 21.19
N CYS A 32 0.43 -17.13 22.13
CA CYS A 32 1.87 -17.16 21.84
C CYS A 32 2.39 -18.60 21.75
N GLY A 33 3.62 -18.77 21.24
CA GLY A 33 4.25 -20.10 21.09
C GLY A 33 4.68 -20.75 22.40
N LYS A 34 4.80 -19.99 23.50
CA LYS A 34 5.33 -20.50 24.78
C LYS A 34 4.42 -21.57 25.37
N PRO A 35 4.95 -22.73 25.82
CA PRO A 35 4.13 -23.85 26.33
C PRO A 35 3.36 -23.46 27.59
N ASN A 36 4.00 -22.76 28.52
CA ASN A 36 3.43 -22.44 29.85
C ASN A 36 2.87 -21.02 29.95
N CYS A 37 2.36 -20.44 28.85
CA CYS A 37 1.82 -19.09 28.88
C CYS A 37 0.35 -19.07 29.31
N ALA A 38 -0.04 -18.08 30.11
CA ALA A 38 -1.43 -17.85 30.51
C ALA A 38 -2.40 -17.67 29.32
N CYS A 39 -1.91 -17.31 28.12
CA CYS A 39 -2.75 -17.27 26.92
C CYS A 39 -3.24 -18.64 26.46
N LYS A 40 -2.61 -19.74 26.92
CA LYS A 40 -3.01 -21.13 26.67
C LYS A 40 -3.77 -21.76 27.86
N ALA A 41 -3.95 -21.05 28.97
CA ALA A 41 -4.67 -21.54 30.13
C ALA A 41 -6.19 -21.62 29.87
N SER A 42 -6.93 -22.27 30.78
CA SER A 42 -8.39 -22.22 30.83
C SER A 42 -8.82 -21.66 32.20
N PRO A 43 -9.46 -20.47 32.26
CA PRO A 43 -9.77 -19.57 31.16
C PRO A 43 -8.51 -18.89 30.58
N ASN A 44 -8.53 -18.59 29.27
CA ASN A 44 -7.38 -18.03 28.58
C ASN A 44 -7.19 -16.54 28.91
N LYS A 45 -5.93 -16.13 29.07
CA LYS A 45 -5.55 -14.71 29.18
C LYS A 45 -4.73 -14.33 27.96
N LEU A 46 -5.43 -13.97 26.87
CA LEU A 46 -4.78 -13.60 25.61
C LEU A 46 -3.88 -12.37 25.77
N HIS A 47 -2.82 -12.33 24.96
CA HIS A 47 -2.01 -11.13 24.84
C HIS A 47 -2.79 -10.00 24.15
N GLY A 48 -2.27 -8.77 24.28
CA GLY A 48 -2.76 -7.64 23.51
C GLY A 48 -2.72 -7.92 22.00
N THR A 49 -3.55 -7.20 21.25
CA THR A 49 -3.66 -7.34 19.79
C THR A 49 -2.31 -7.12 19.13
N TYR A 50 -1.82 -8.12 18.39
CA TYR A 50 -0.66 -7.95 17.53
C TYR A 50 -1.08 -7.13 16.31
N HIS A 51 -0.41 -6.00 16.07
CA HIS A 51 -0.52 -5.26 14.82
C HIS A 51 0.61 -5.69 13.89
N ARG A 52 0.28 -5.99 12.63
CA ARG A 52 1.25 -6.42 11.64
C ARG A 52 1.12 -5.57 10.39
N TRP A 53 2.24 -5.03 9.91
CA TRP A 53 2.35 -4.45 8.59
C TRP A 53 2.95 -5.49 7.64
N THR A 54 2.35 -5.67 6.47
CA THR A 54 2.88 -6.51 5.39
C THR A 54 3.08 -5.66 4.14
N GLY A 55 4.27 -5.70 3.57
CA GLY A 55 4.60 -4.97 2.34
C GLY A 55 5.84 -5.55 1.68
N PHE A 56 6.47 -4.77 0.80
CA PHE A 56 7.72 -5.15 0.14
C PHE A 56 8.86 -4.23 0.59
N ILE A 57 10.00 -4.83 0.94
CA ILE A 57 11.26 -4.12 1.23
C ILE A 57 12.33 -4.75 0.34
N GLY A 58 12.96 -3.97 -0.53
CA GLY A 58 13.96 -4.47 -1.48
C GLY A 58 13.44 -5.60 -2.38
N GLY A 59 12.19 -5.51 -2.84
CA GLY A 59 11.56 -6.53 -3.68
C GLY A 59 11.11 -7.81 -2.95
N LYS A 60 11.33 -7.92 -1.63
CA LYS A 60 10.94 -9.08 -0.82
C LYS A 60 9.72 -8.79 0.03
N ARG A 61 8.71 -9.67 -0.04
CA ARG A 61 7.53 -9.61 0.82
C ARG A 61 7.95 -9.77 2.28
N THR A 62 7.64 -8.77 3.10
CA THR A 62 8.10 -8.66 4.48
C THR A 62 6.90 -8.35 5.38
N THR A 63 6.84 -9.03 6.53
CA THR A 63 5.85 -8.76 7.58
C THR A 63 6.57 -8.28 8.83
N LYS A 64 6.17 -7.11 9.35
CA LYS A 64 6.68 -6.57 10.62
C LYS A 64 5.56 -6.54 11.66
N THR A 65 5.83 -7.06 12.85
CA THR A 65 4.96 -6.83 14.01
C THR A 65 5.32 -5.46 14.58
N ILE A 66 4.32 -4.62 14.79
CA ILE A 66 4.47 -3.20 15.15
C ILE A 66 3.59 -2.84 16.35
N SER A 67 3.88 -1.71 17.00
CA SER A 67 3.01 -1.19 18.07
C SER A 67 1.69 -0.66 17.49
N LYS A 68 0.71 -0.44 18.37
CA LYS A 68 -0.58 0.15 18.00
C LYS A 68 -0.42 1.58 17.45
N GLU A 69 0.49 2.36 18.03
CA GLU A 69 0.78 3.74 17.64
C GLU A 69 1.42 3.77 16.25
N VAL A 70 2.39 2.90 16.00
CA VAL A 70 3.00 2.74 14.67
C VAL A 70 1.97 2.25 13.66
N ALA A 71 1.06 1.35 14.05
CA ALA A 71 -0.01 0.87 13.17
C ALA A 71 -0.94 2.00 12.72
N LYS A 72 -1.31 2.93 13.61
CA LYS A 72 -2.12 4.10 13.25
C LYS A 72 -1.43 5.00 12.24
N GLU A 73 -0.13 5.24 12.41
CA GLU A 73 0.63 6.05 11.45
C GLU A 73 0.82 5.31 10.11
N CYS A 74 1.06 4.00 10.12
CA CYS A 74 1.07 3.18 8.92
C CYS A 74 -0.28 3.23 8.18
N GLU A 75 -1.40 3.15 8.90
CA GLU A 75 -2.74 3.20 8.34
C GLU A 75 -2.96 4.53 7.58
N ARG A 76 -2.60 5.65 8.21
CA ARG A 76 -2.68 6.97 7.58
C ARG A 76 -1.86 7.04 6.28
N ARG A 77 -0.63 6.53 6.30
CA ARG A 77 0.26 6.52 5.13
C ARG A 77 -0.20 5.56 4.02
N ILE A 78 -0.76 4.41 4.39
CA ILE A 78 -1.36 3.45 3.45
C ILE A 78 -2.58 4.07 2.78
N LYS A 79 -3.41 4.79 3.53
CA LYS A 79 -4.55 5.53 2.97
C LYS A 79 -4.09 6.56 1.93
N ASN A 80 -3.06 7.34 2.26
CA ASN A 80 -2.47 8.30 1.33
C ASN A 80 -1.91 7.63 0.06
N TYR A 81 -1.23 6.49 0.22
CA TYR A 81 -0.71 5.70 -0.90
C TYR A 81 -1.83 5.21 -1.82
N ARG A 82 -2.90 4.62 -1.26
CA ARG A 82 -4.06 4.17 -2.03
C ARG A 82 -4.78 5.31 -2.77
N ALA A 83 -4.82 6.50 -2.16
CA ALA A 83 -5.39 7.67 -2.82
C ALA A 83 -4.55 8.12 -4.02
N LEU A 84 -3.21 7.98 -3.94
CA LEU A 84 -2.33 8.20 -5.08
C LEU A 84 -2.51 7.12 -6.16
N GLU A 85 -2.56 5.84 -5.78
CA GLU A 85 -2.83 4.73 -6.72
C GLU A 85 -4.12 4.96 -7.49
N LYS A 86 -5.20 5.36 -6.82
CA LYS A 86 -6.47 5.66 -7.48
C LYS A 86 -6.35 6.74 -8.56
N LYS A 87 -5.61 7.82 -8.30
CA LYS A 87 -5.38 8.88 -9.30
C LYS A 87 -4.57 8.37 -10.48
N LEU A 88 -3.60 7.50 -10.24
CA LEU A 88 -2.84 6.85 -11.30
C LEU A 88 -3.74 5.93 -12.14
N ASP A 89 -4.60 5.15 -11.50
CA ASP A 89 -5.54 4.26 -12.19
C ASP A 89 -6.49 5.05 -13.10
N GLU A 90 -6.99 6.20 -12.66
CA GLU A 90 -7.83 7.10 -13.46
C GLU A 90 -7.08 7.62 -14.71
N ILE A 91 -5.83 8.07 -14.54
CA ILE A 91 -4.99 8.54 -15.65
C ILE A 91 -4.68 7.40 -16.62
N ILE A 92 -4.38 6.21 -16.11
CA ILE A 92 -4.09 5.04 -16.93
C ILE A 92 -5.34 4.61 -17.70
N ALA A 93 -6.51 4.63 -17.07
CA ALA A 93 -7.77 4.30 -17.74
C ALA A 93 -8.05 5.26 -18.90
N ASP A 94 -7.88 6.56 -18.71
CA ASP A 94 -7.99 7.56 -19.78
C ASP A 94 -6.97 7.33 -20.90
N ALA A 95 -5.71 7.05 -20.56
CA ALA A 95 -4.66 6.78 -21.53
C ALA A 95 -4.94 5.51 -22.37
N VAL A 96 -5.52 4.47 -21.75
CA VAL A 96 -5.92 3.24 -22.44
C VAL A 96 -7.13 3.48 -23.34
N ALA A 97 -8.11 4.27 -22.88
CA ALA A 97 -9.29 4.62 -23.68
C ALA A 97 -8.94 5.45 -24.92
N ASN A 98 -7.94 6.32 -24.81
CA ASN A 98 -7.44 7.17 -25.90
C ASN A 98 -6.21 6.58 -26.61
N ALA A 99 -5.94 5.29 -26.42
CA ALA A 99 -4.76 4.67 -26.99
C ALA A 99 -4.84 4.64 -28.53
N PRO A 100 -3.68 4.71 -29.24
CA PRO A 100 -3.64 4.87 -30.70
C PRO A 100 -4.22 3.69 -31.50
N TRP A 101 -4.55 2.57 -30.85
CA TRP A 101 -5.19 1.40 -31.45
C TRP A 101 -6.72 1.37 -31.27
N VAL A 102 -7.31 2.31 -30.52
CA VAL A 102 -8.76 2.45 -30.40
C VAL A 102 -9.29 3.13 -31.66
N LYS A 103 -10.10 2.43 -32.45
CA LYS A 103 -10.71 2.96 -33.68
C LYS A 103 -11.88 3.87 -33.32
N PRO A 104 -12.02 5.06 -33.94
CA PRO A 104 -13.27 5.81 -33.86
C PRO A 104 -14.39 5.01 -34.53
N GLU A 105 -15.57 5.00 -33.91
CA GLU A 105 -16.81 4.51 -34.53
C GLU A 105 -17.25 5.41 -35.68
#